data_AF-A0A923CDJ5-F1
#
_entry.id   AF-A0A923CDJ5-F1
#
_cell.length_a   1.000
_cell.length_b   1.000
_cell.length_c   1.000
_cell.angle_alpha   90.00
_cell.angle_beta   90.00
_cell.angle_gamma   90.00
#
_symmetry.space_group_name_H-M   'P 1'
#
loop_
_entity.id
_entity.type
_entity.pdbx_description
1 polymer ?
#
loop_
_entity_poly.entity_id
_entity_poly.type
_entity_poly.pdbx_seq_one_letter_code
_entity_poly.pdbx_strand_id
1 'polypeptide(L)'
;MALLALAQGGLNAWIASTAELQVLRGRIAGDLQSGFLDLSATKQRLRAWSLRVLIGAEYEAGDGEVLRMRMAETIVRLQQLSREAERLDGSAARSSQDDKHRDEALKLLAASVVALQPAIATISAQGSSGNILAAWGAIEAIFDEGAGRDLRQVLNESIRTETDLLASRRADAD
;
A
#
# COMPACT_ATOMS: atom_id res chain seq x y z
N MET A 1 -5.79 42.67 33.90
CA MET A 1 -5.12 41.35 33.84
C MET A 1 -5.98 40.21 33.29
N ALA A 2 -7.24 40.42 32.87
CA ALA A 2 -8.08 39.33 32.32
C ALA A 2 -7.96 39.13 30.79
N LEU A 3 -7.60 40.18 30.04
CA LEU A 3 -7.45 40.13 28.57
C LEU A 3 -6.22 39.34 28.09
N LEU A 4 -5.16 39.26 28.89
CA LEU A 4 -3.96 38.47 28.57
C LEU A 4 -4.19 36.96 28.74
N ALA A 5 -5.03 36.54 29.69
CA ALA A 5 -5.31 35.13 29.97
C ALA A 5 -6.20 34.49 28.88
N LEU A 6 -7.16 35.23 28.32
CA LEU A 6 -7.98 34.75 27.20
C LEU A 6 -7.18 34.67 25.90
N ALA A 7 -6.28 35.63 25.66
CA ALA A 7 -5.38 35.58 24.51
C ALA A 7 -4.40 34.40 24.60
N GLN A 8 -3.87 34.09 25.79
CA GLN A 8 -3.00 32.93 26.02
C GLN A 8 -3.76 31.59 25.97
N GLY A 9 -4.99 31.53 26.48
CA GLY A 9 -5.84 30.33 26.40
C GLY A 9 -6.23 29.98 24.96
N GLY A 10 -6.55 30.98 24.14
CA GLY A 10 -6.86 30.80 22.71
C GLY A 10 -5.65 30.40 21.87
N LEU A 11 -4.47 30.98 22.14
CA LEU A 11 -3.24 30.62 21.45
C LEU A 11 -2.77 29.20 21.80
N ASN A 12 -2.86 28.79 23.07
CA ASN A 12 -2.51 27.44 23.51
C ASN A 12 -3.45 26.38 22.94
N ALA A 13 -4.76 26.65 22.87
CA ALA A 13 -5.71 25.73 22.25
C ALA A 13 -5.48 25.60 20.73
N TRP A 14 -5.11 26.71 20.06
CA TRP A 14 -4.83 26.71 18.62
C TRP A 14 -3.52 25.98 18.30
N ILE A 15 -2.44 26.23 19.06
CA ILE A 15 -1.16 25.53 18.93
C ILE A 15 -1.30 24.04 19.24
N ALA A 16 -2.05 23.68 20.31
CA ALA A 16 -2.32 22.29 20.65
C ALA A 16 -3.09 21.56 19.53
N SER A 17 -4.14 22.18 18.97
CA SER A 17 -4.89 21.57 17.87
C SER A 17 -4.06 21.38 16.59
N THR A 18 -3.07 22.27 16.36
CA THR A 18 -2.21 22.20 15.18
C THR A 18 -1.15 21.11 15.34
N ALA A 19 -0.59 20.96 16.54
CA ALA A 19 0.37 19.88 16.86
C ALA A 19 -0.30 18.50 16.82
N GLU A 20 -1.50 18.35 17.39
CA GLU A 20 -2.26 17.09 17.35
C GLU A 20 -2.58 16.66 15.90
N LEU A 21 -2.95 17.62 15.04
CA LEU A 21 -3.21 17.36 13.63
C LEU A 21 -1.95 16.91 12.87
N GLN A 22 -0.79 17.52 13.15
CA GLN A 22 0.47 17.14 12.53
C GLN A 22 0.94 15.73 12.95
N VAL A 23 0.75 15.36 14.23
CA VAL A 23 1.05 14.01 14.70
C VAL A 23 0.15 12.98 14.01
N LEU A 24 -1.15 13.27 13.88
CA LEU A 24 -2.09 12.39 13.20
C LEU A 24 -1.73 12.19 11.72
N ARG A 25 -1.36 13.27 11.02
CA ARG A 25 -0.85 13.22 9.64
C ARG A 25 0.44 12.42 9.50
N GLY A 26 1.38 12.58 10.44
CA GLY A 26 2.62 11.81 10.46
C GLY A 26 2.37 10.32 10.67
N ARG A 27 1.44 9.96 11.54
CA ARG A 27 1.03 8.57 11.78
C ARG A 27 0.43 7.93 10.52
N ILE A 28 -0.51 8.62 9.86
CA ILE A 28 -1.18 8.07 8.66
C ILE A 28 -0.19 7.88 7.51
N ALA A 29 0.73 8.81 7.27
CA ALA A 29 1.80 8.62 6.29
C ALA A 29 2.70 7.43 6.64
N GLY A 30 3.04 7.26 7.93
CA GLY A 30 3.80 6.10 8.40
C GLY A 30 3.05 4.77 8.21
N ASP A 31 1.75 4.74 8.50
CA ASP A 31 0.90 3.56 8.31
C ASP A 31 0.73 3.22 6.83
N LEU A 32 0.61 4.22 5.94
CA LEU A 32 0.60 4.04 4.49
C LEU A 32 1.92 3.44 3.98
N GLN A 33 3.05 4.03 4.38
CA GLN A 33 4.38 3.53 4.00
C GLN A 33 4.57 2.07 4.46
N SER A 34 4.23 1.77 5.71
CA SER A 34 4.30 0.42 6.26
C SER A 34 3.44 -0.58 5.48
N GLY A 35 2.22 -0.18 5.10
CA GLY A 35 1.33 -1.03 4.31
C GLY A 35 1.87 -1.30 2.90
N PHE A 36 2.45 -0.31 2.22
CA PHE A 36 3.09 -0.54 0.91
C PHE A 36 4.30 -1.48 1.01
N LEU A 37 5.10 -1.39 2.07
CA LEU A 37 6.20 -2.31 2.33
C LEU A 37 5.72 -3.74 2.61
N ASP A 38 4.65 -3.90 3.40
CA ASP A 38 4.06 -5.23 3.65
C ASP A 38 3.48 -5.85 2.38
N LEU A 39 2.89 -5.03 1.50
CA LEU A 39 2.42 -5.49 0.18
C LEU A 39 3.58 -5.98 -0.70
N SER A 40 4.69 -5.24 -0.73
CA SER A 40 5.91 -5.63 -1.44
C SER A 40 6.49 -6.94 -0.89
N ALA A 41 6.59 -7.07 0.43
CA ALA A 41 7.08 -8.28 1.09
C ALA A 41 6.18 -9.49 0.78
N THR A 42 4.86 -9.31 0.83
CA THR A 42 3.90 -10.38 0.56
C THR A 42 3.92 -10.81 -0.91
N LYS A 43 4.10 -9.86 -1.85
CA LYS A 43 4.36 -10.16 -3.27
C LYS A 43 5.57 -11.06 -3.44
N GLN A 44 6.69 -10.75 -2.76
CA GLN A 44 7.90 -11.58 -2.83
C GLN A 44 7.71 -12.97 -2.22
N ARG A 45 6.96 -13.08 -1.12
CA ARG A 45 6.59 -14.40 -0.55
C ARG A 45 5.76 -15.22 -1.53
N LEU A 46 4.81 -14.60 -2.24
CA LEU A 46 3.98 -15.29 -3.23
C LEU A 46 4.79 -15.75 -4.46
N ARG A 47 5.78 -14.95 -4.89
CA ARG A 47 6.77 -15.37 -5.89
C ARG A 47 7.56 -16.61 -5.46
N ALA A 48 8.11 -16.57 -4.24
CA ALA A 48 8.87 -17.67 -3.69
C ALA A 48 8.02 -18.95 -3.55
N TRP A 49 6.77 -18.81 -3.11
CA TRP A 49 5.79 -19.91 -3.07
C TRP A 49 5.54 -20.49 -4.46
N SER A 50 5.29 -19.64 -5.46
CA SER A 50 5.01 -20.08 -6.83
C SER A 50 6.17 -20.91 -7.40
N LEU A 51 7.41 -20.47 -7.15
CA LEU A 51 8.60 -21.21 -7.55
C LEU A 51 8.69 -22.57 -6.83
N ARG A 52 8.43 -22.63 -5.52
CA ARG A 52 8.42 -23.88 -4.74
C ARG A 52 7.42 -24.90 -5.29
N VAL A 53 6.20 -24.47 -5.59
CA VAL A 53 5.17 -25.34 -6.17
C VAL A 53 5.63 -25.88 -7.53
N LEU A 54 6.18 -25.01 -8.38
CA LEU A 54 6.59 -25.37 -9.73
C LEU A 54 7.79 -26.33 -9.77
N ILE A 55 8.73 -26.23 -8.82
CA ILE A 55 9.85 -27.16 -8.71
C ILE A 55 9.49 -28.44 -7.93
N GLY A 56 8.25 -28.57 -7.44
CA GLY A 56 7.79 -29.72 -6.66
C GLY A 56 8.39 -29.80 -5.25
N ALA A 57 8.82 -28.67 -4.69
CA ALA A 57 9.21 -28.60 -3.28
C ALA A 57 7.97 -28.75 -2.38
N GLU A 58 8.16 -29.14 -1.12
CA GLU A 58 7.07 -29.22 -0.15
C GLU A 58 6.42 -27.85 0.08
N TYR A 59 5.09 -27.80 0.07
CA TYR A 59 4.28 -26.62 0.33
C TYR A 59 2.95 -27.02 0.99
N GLU A 60 2.36 -26.13 1.78
CA GLU A 60 1.03 -26.38 2.34
C GLU A 60 -0.05 -25.99 1.33
N ALA A 61 -1.07 -26.84 1.21
CA ALA A 61 -2.20 -26.56 0.34
C ALA A 61 -2.92 -25.29 0.80
N GLY A 62 -3.03 -24.30 -0.11
CA GLY A 62 -3.67 -23.02 0.17
C GLY A 62 -2.71 -21.87 0.51
N ASP A 63 -1.40 -22.12 0.69
CA ASP A 63 -0.40 -21.09 1.00
C ASP A 63 -0.44 -19.89 0.03
N GLY A 64 -0.56 -20.16 -1.27
CA GLY A 64 -0.65 -19.12 -2.30
C GLY A 64 -1.90 -18.25 -2.16
N GLU A 65 -3.03 -18.85 -1.81
CA GLU A 65 -4.29 -18.14 -1.63
C GLU A 65 -4.28 -17.32 -0.33
N VAL A 66 -3.68 -17.83 0.74
CA VAL A 66 -3.48 -17.09 1.99
C VAL A 66 -2.64 -15.83 1.75
N LEU A 67 -1.56 -15.95 0.97
CA LEU A 67 -0.71 -14.81 0.61
C LEU A 67 -1.47 -13.78 -0.25
N ARG A 68 -2.28 -14.24 -1.22
CA ARG A 68 -3.14 -13.38 -2.04
C ARG A 68 -4.18 -12.63 -1.20
N MET A 69 -4.85 -13.32 -0.27
CA MET A 69 -5.81 -12.72 0.65
C MET A 69 -5.16 -11.66 1.53
N ARG A 70 -3.96 -11.92 2.07
CA ARG A 70 -3.20 -10.92 2.82
C ARG A 70 -2.89 -9.67 1.99
N MET A 71 -2.52 -9.82 0.71
CA MET A 71 -2.34 -8.67 -0.18
C MET A 71 -3.65 -7.87 -0.33
N ALA A 72 -4.78 -8.55 -0.50
CA ALA A 72 -6.08 -7.90 -0.62
C ALA A 72 -6.47 -7.12 0.65
N GLU A 73 -6.26 -7.71 1.83
CA GLU A 73 -6.49 -7.07 3.13
C GLU A 73 -5.61 -5.82 3.32
N THR A 74 -4.32 -5.93 3.00
CA THR A 74 -3.39 -4.80 3.07
C THR A 74 -3.83 -3.66 2.14
N ILE A 75 -4.30 -3.97 0.92
CA ILE A 75 -4.82 -2.95 -0.01
C ILE A 75 -6.09 -2.28 0.54
N VAL A 76 -7.03 -3.04 1.11
CA VAL A 76 -8.24 -2.48 1.74
C VAL A 76 -7.86 -1.52 2.88
N ARG A 77 -6.88 -1.91 3.71
CA ARG A 77 -6.38 -1.04 4.79
C ARG A 77 -5.74 0.24 4.24
N LEU A 78 -4.91 0.13 3.19
CA LEU A 78 -4.30 1.30 2.53
C LEU A 78 -5.36 2.24 1.93
N GLN A 79 -6.44 1.72 1.34
CA GLN A 79 -7.55 2.53 0.85
C GLN A 79 -8.33 3.23 1.96
N GLN A 80 -8.45 2.62 3.14
CA GLN A 80 -9.03 3.27 4.32
C GLN A 80 -8.14 4.42 4.80
N LEU A 81 -6.83 4.18 4.93
CA LEU A 81 -5.85 5.19 5.33
C LEU A 81 -5.78 6.36 4.33
N SER A 82 -5.85 6.09 3.01
CA SER A 82 -5.90 7.15 1.99
C SER A 82 -7.11 8.06 2.19
N ARG A 83 -8.29 7.48 2.38
CA ARG A 83 -9.53 8.25 2.63
C ARG A 83 -9.49 9.02 3.94
N GLU A 84 -8.75 8.52 4.94
CA GLU A 84 -8.53 9.24 6.20
C GLU A 84 -7.58 10.42 6.00
N ALA A 85 -6.48 10.23 5.24
CA ALA A 85 -5.56 11.32 4.87
C ALA A 85 -6.29 12.43 4.10
N GLU A 86 -7.09 12.08 3.09
CA GLU A 86 -7.90 13.01 2.28
C GLU A 86 -8.81 13.90 3.15
N ARG A 87 -9.45 13.30 4.17
CA ARG A 87 -10.33 14.04 5.10
C ARG A 87 -9.57 15.03 5.97
N LEU A 88 -8.29 14.75 6.29
CA LEU A 88 -7.45 15.57 7.16
C LEU A 88 -6.72 16.69 6.40
N ASP A 89 -6.41 16.48 5.12
CA ASP A 89 -5.70 17.46 4.30
C ASP A 89 -6.64 18.47 3.62
N GLY A 90 -7.93 18.16 3.49
CA GLY A 90 -8.95 19.09 3.02
C GLY A 90 -8.78 19.49 1.55
N SER A 91 -9.42 20.59 1.11
CA SER A 91 -9.51 20.98 -0.30
C SER A 91 -8.26 21.66 -0.88
N ALA A 92 -7.07 21.42 -0.31
CA ALA A 92 -5.83 21.98 -0.85
C ALA A 92 -5.50 21.29 -2.20
N ALA A 93 -5.30 22.08 -3.26
CA ALA A 93 -5.15 21.57 -4.62
C ALA A 93 -4.02 20.53 -4.80
N ARG A 94 -2.91 20.67 -4.05
CA ARG A 94 -1.79 19.69 -4.08
C ARG A 94 -2.15 18.36 -3.41
N SER A 95 -2.78 18.37 -2.23
CA SER A 95 -3.25 17.14 -1.58
C SER A 95 -4.26 16.42 -2.46
N SER A 96 -5.19 17.15 -3.09
CA SER A 96 -6.17 16.54 -4.00
C SER A 96 -5.55 15.84 -5.21
N GLN A 97 -4.33 16.17 -5.63
CA GLN A 97 -3.65 15.48 -6.74
C GLN A 97 -2.93 14.22 -6.25
N ASP A 98 -2.19 14.32 -5.15
CA ASP A 98 -1.49 13.18 -4.54
C ASP A 98 -2.49 12.09 -4.11
N ASP A 99 -3.63 12.50 -3.57
CA ASP A 99 -4.70 11.59 -3.15
C ASP A 99 -5.33 10.85 -4.34
N LYS A 100 -5.55 11.52 -5.48
CA LYS A 100 -6.05 10.88 -6.71
C LYS A 100 -5.05 9.87 -7.26
N HIS A 101 -3.77 10.24 -7.32
CA HIS A 101 -2.72 9.32 -7.78
C HIS A 101 -2.63 8.09 -6.87
N ARG A 102 -2.74 8.27 -5.54
CA ARG A 102 -2.75 7.17 -4.58
C ARG A 102 -3.95 6.25 -4.76
N ASP A 103 -5.15 6.80 -4.91
CA ASP A 103 -6.37 6.01 -5.13
C ASP A 103 -6.31 5.21 -6.45
N GLU A 104 -5.83 5.83 -7.53
CA GLU A 104 -5.61 5.12 -8.81
C GLU A 104 -4.59 3.99 -8.68
N ALA A 105 -3.46 4.22 -7.99
CA ALA A 105 -2.46 3.20 -7.72
C ALA A 105 -3.04 2.03 -6.92
N LEU A 106 -3.81 2.31 -5.87
CA LEU A 106 -4.43 1.28 -5.04
C LEU A 106 -5.50 0.48 -5.79
N LYS A 107 -6.28 1.11 -6.67
CA LYS A 107 -7.24 0.42 -7.55
C LYS A 107 -6.54 -0.53 -8.52
N LEU A 108 -5.43 -0.07 -9.10
CA LEU A 108 -4.62 -0.89 -10.01
C LEU A 108 -4.03 -2.11 -9.30
N LEU A 109 -3.47 -1.91 -8.10
CA LEU A 109 -2.94 -2.98 -7.26
C LEU A 109 -4.04 -3.96 -6.84
N ALA A 110 -5.23 -3.47 -6.48
CA ALA A 110 -6.37 -4.31 -6.14
C ALA A 110 -6.79 -5.22 -7.32
N ALA A 111 -6.88 -4.65 -8.52
CA ALA A 111 -7.23 -5.39 -9.72
C ALA A 111 -6.19 -6.48 -10.05
N SER A 112 -4.90 -6.19 -9.88
CA SER A 112 -3.83 -7.18 -10.04
C SER A 112 -3.96 -8.32 -9.02
N VAL A 113 -4.24 -8.03 -7.75
CA VAL A 113 -4.43 -9.06 -6.71
C VAL A 113 -5.64 -9.96 -6.99
N VAL A 114 -6.70 -9.44 -7.60
CA VAL A 114 -7.82 -10.25 -8.08
C VAL A 114 -7.39 -11.13 -9.26
N ALA A 115 -6.64 -10.59 -10.21
CA ALA A 115 -6.14 -11.32 -11.37
C ALA A 115 -5.15 -12.45 -11.02
N LEU A 116 -4.50 -12.38 -9.85
CA LEU A 116 -3.61 -13.46 -9.36
C LEU A 116 -4.35 -14.74 -8.98
N GLN A 117 -5.63 -14.67 -8.61
CA GLN A 117 -6.41 -15.82 -8.14
C GLN A 117 -6.44 -17.00 -9.15
N PRO A 118 -6.81 -16.81 -10.43
CA PRO A 118 -6.79 -17.90 -11.41
C PRO A 118 -5.38 -18.44 -11.68
N ALA A 119 -4.34 -17.59 -11.62
CA ALA A 119 -2.96 -18.01 -11.87
C ALA A 119 -2.42 -18.89 -10.72
N ILE A 120 -2.70 -18.52 -9.48
CA ILE A 120 -2.40 -19.32 -8.27
C ILE A 120 -3.10 -20.68 -8.36
N ALA A 121 -4.40 -20.69 -8.67
CA ALA A 121 -5.16 -21.93 -8.81
C ALA A 121 -4.59 -22.85 -9.91
N THR A 122 -4.16 -22.26 -11.03
CA THR A 122 -3.53 -22.99 -12.14
C THR A 122 -2.21 -23.63 -11.72
N ILE A 123 -1.36 -22.90 -11.00
CA ILE A 123 -0.07 -23.41 -10.52
C ILE A 123 -0.26 -24.50 -9.46
N SER A 124 -1.21 -24.33 -8.54
CA SER A 124 -1.54 -25.39 -7.58
C SER A 124 -2.08 -26.64 -8.25
N ALA A 125 -2.86 -26.51 -9.33
CA ALA A 125 -3.42 -27.66 -10.06
C ALA A 125 -2.39 -28.39 -10.93
N GLN A 126 -1.50 -27.65 -11.59
CA GLN A 126 -0.48 -28.23 -12.49
C GLN A 126 0.75 -28.73 -11.72
N GLY A 127 1.12 -28.08 -10.61
CA GLY A 127 2.33 -28.39 -9.85
C GLY A 127 3.58 -28.45 -10.74
N SER A 128 4.45 -29.42 -10.49
CA SER A 128 5.65 -29.70 -11.28
C SER A 128 5.39 -30.49 -12.57
N SER A 129 4.14 -30.89 -12.84
CA SER A 129 3.78 -31.69 -14.02
C SER A 129 3.47 -30.87 -15.27
N GLY A 130 3.26 -29.55 -15.11
CA GLY A 130 2.96 -28.62 -16.20
C GLY A 130 4.19 -27.91 -16.79
N ASN A 131 3.94 -26.96 -17.70
CA ASN A 131 4.99 -26.10 -18.24
C ASN A 131 5.38 -25.02 -17.21
N ILE A 132 6.42 -25.32 -16.42
CA ILE A 132 6.96 -24.46 -15.36
C ILE A 132 7.26 -23.04 -15.85
N LEU A 133 7.90 -22.89 -17.02
CA LEU A 133 8.30 -21.59 -17.55
C LEU A 133 7.10 -20.75 -17.96
N ALA A 134 6.08 -21.36 -18.57
CA ALA A 134 4.86 -20.67 -18.97
C ALA A 134 4.03 -20.24 -17.75
N ALA A 135 3.90 -21.13 -16.74
CA ALA A 135 3.17 -20.84 -15.52
C ALA A 135 3.84 -19.74 -14.69
N TRP A 136 5.17 -19.80 -14.55
CA TRP A 136 5.96 -18.74 -13.92
C TRP A 136 5.83 -17.40 -14.66
N GLY A 137 5.97 -17.40 -16.00
CA GLY A 137 5.83 -16.21 -16.82
C GLY A 137 4.45 -15.55 -16.73
N ALA A 138 3.39 -16.34 -16.63
CA ALA A 138 2.02 -15.82 -16.46
C ALA A 138 1.83 -15.10 -15.11
N ILE A 139 2.37 -15.67 -14.02
CA ILE A 139 2.34 -15.00 -12.71
C ILE A 139 3.19 -13.73 -12.73
N GLU A 140 4.38 -13.79 -13.31
CA GLU A 140 5.28 -12.64 -13.34
C GLU A 140 4.70 -11.49 -14.17
N ALA A 141 4.00 -11.81 -15.27
CA ALA A 141 3.26 -10.82 -16.04
C ALA A 141 2.16 -10.13 -15.21
N ILE A 142 1.38 -10.86 -14.42
CA ILE A 142 0.33 -10.24 -13.56
C ILE A 142 0.95 -9.38 -12.46
N PHE A 143 2.13 -9.78 -11.97
CA PHE A 143 2.86 -9.04 -10.95
C PHE A 143 3.52 -7.78 -11.46
N ASP A 144 4.05 -7.80 -12.67
CA ASP A 144 4.83 -6.70 -13.22
C ASP A 144 3.99 -5.81 -14.12
N GLU A 145 2.95 -6.32 -14.77
CA GLU A 145 2.05 -5.57 -15.64
C GLU A 145 0.59 -5.68 -15.18
N GLY A 146 0.00 -4.54 -14.81
CA GLY A 146 -1.42 -4.43 -14.48
C GLY A 146 -2.05 -3.34 -15.34
N ALA A 147 -3.09 -3.69 -16.11
CA ALA A 147 -3.78 -2.79 -17.04
C ALA A 147 -2.83 -1.94 -17.94
N GLY A 148 -1.71 -2.54 -18.39
CA GLY A 148 -0.72 -1.87 -19.25
C GLY A 148 0.26 -0.94 -18.51
N ARG A 149 0.32 -0.99 -17.17
CA ARG A 149 1.26 -0.21 -16.35
C ARG A 149 2.21 -1.13 -15.58
N ASP A 150 3.47 -0.71 -15.41
CA ASP A 150 4.43 -1.42 -14.56
C ASP A 150 4.03 -1.25 -13.08
N LEU A 151 3.55 -2.33 -12.46
CA LEU A 151 3.09 -2.33 -11.07
C LEU A 151 4.22 -2.15 -10.07
N ARG A 152 5.46 -2.55 -10.42
CA ARG A 152 6.63 -2.30 -9.57
C ARG A 152 6.93 -0.82 -9.56
N GLN A 153 6.85 -0.16 -10.72
CA GLN A 153 7.00 1.29 -10.80
C GLN A 153 5.93 1.99 -9.96
N VAL A 154 4.66 1.61 -10.10
CA VAL A 154 3.55 2.18 -9.32
C VAL A 154 3.75 2.01 -7.82
N LEU A 155 4.18 0.81 -7.37
CA LEU A 155 4.44 0.55 -5.96
C LEU A 155 5.64 1.36 -5.43
N ASN A 156 6.74 1.41 -6.19
CA ASN A 156 7.94 2.16 -5.81
C ASN A 156 7.68 3.67 -5.77
N GLU A 157 6.92 4.18 -6.72
CA GLU A 157 6.49 5.58 -6.74
C GLU A 157 5.62 5.90 -5.52
N SER A 158 4.65 5.04 -5.19
CA SER A 158 3.82 5.20 -4.00
C SER A 158 4.65 5.21 -2.71
N ILE A 159 5.61 4.29 -2.57
CA ILE A 159 6.53 4.26 -1.41
C ILE A 159 7.35 5.56 -1.33
N ARG A 160 7.86 6.04 -2.46
CA ARG A 160 8.66 7.26 -2.51
C ARG A 160 7.82 8.48 -2.13
N THR A 161 6.64 8.63 -2.70
CA THR A 161 5.71 9.72 -2.38
C THR A 161 5.38 9.75 -0.89
N GLU A 162 5.03 8.61 -0.28
CA GLU A 162 4.76 8.58 1.16
C GLU A 162 5.99 8.88 2.02
N THR A 163 7.19 8.50 1.55
CA THR A 163 8.45 8.82 2.23
C THR A 163 8.74 10.32 2.19
N ASP A 164 8.55 10.96 1.03
CA ASP A 164 8.76 12.39 0.84
C ASP A 164 7.74 13.21 1.65
N LEU A 165 6.47 12.78 1.67
CA LEU A 165 5.43 13.38 2.51
C LEU A 165 5.75 13.25 4.01
N LEU A 166 6.24 12.08 4.45
CA LEU A 166 6.64 11.86 5.83
C LEU A 166 7.84 12.74 6.22
N ALA A 167 8.83 12.88 5.32
CA ALA A 167 10.01 13.73 5.54
C ALA A 167 9.62 15.22 5.64
N SER A 168 8.76 15.70 4.73
CA SER A 168 8.24 17.07 4.78
C SER A 168 7.49 17.33 6.08
N ARG A 169 6.63 16.41 6.51
CA ARG A 169 5.81 16.56 7.73
C ARG A 169 6.64 16.55 9.02
N ARG A 170 7.78 15.84 9.03
CA ARG A 170 8.74 15.90 10.16
C ARG A 170 9.45 17.24 10.22
N ALA A 171 9.87 17.78 9.07
CA ALA A 171 10.51 19.09 8.99
C ALA A 171 9.57 20.24 9.39
N ASP A 172 8.25 20.10 9.17
CA ASP A 172 7.25 21.08 9.61
C ASP A 172 6.90 20.97 11.11
N ALA A 173 7.31 19.88 11.78
CA ALA A 173 7.00 19.59 13.19
C ALA A 173 8.19 19.88 14.14
N ASP A 174 9.42 19.92 13.63
CA ASP A 174 10.65 20.35 14.33
C ASP A 174 10.80 21.89 14.32
#